data_AF-A0A820RXP0-F1
#
_entry.id   AF-A0A820RXP0-F1
#
_cell.length_a   1.000
_cell.length_b   1.000
_cell.length_c   1.000
_cell.angle_alpha   90.00
_cell.angle_beta   90.00
_cell.angle_gamma   90.00
#
_symmetry.space_group_name_H-M   'P 1'
#
loop_
_entity.id
_entity.type
_entity.pdbx_description
1 polymer ?
#
loop_
_entity_poly.entity_id
_entity_poly.type
_entity_poly.pdbx_seq_one_letter_code
_entity_poly.pdbx_strand_id
1 'polypeptide(L)'
;DSNRKQSLSHDEFVLSLDACNPLALSYDYDPNIDTYKTSNCLILLLVRTDLPPAPNGRYEDNLPANLAIHVNGHILTNLPIPKPCTRQQKDLIRSGREIDITSFCMFNPILKNDITITWNCRQDNAALCAQYVNAEYALHIFLTERLTIKQL
;
A
#
# COMPACT_ATOMS: atom_id res chain seq x y z
N ASP A 1 3.66 25.51 4.81
CA ASP A 1 2.48 24.93 5.47
C ASP A 1 2.80 24.40 6.85
N SER A 2 2.71 25.26 7.87
CA SER A 2 3.06 24.97 9.27
C SER A 2 1.94 24.31 10.09
N ASN A 3 0.78 24.01 9.48
CA ASN A 3 -0.43 23.56 10.18
C ASN A 3 -0.70 22.05 10.08
N ARG A 4 0.29 21.24 9.70
CA ARG A 4 0.13 19.78 9.56
C ARG A 4 1.02 19.04 10.54
N LYS A 5 0.48 18.00 11.16
CA LYS A 5 1.28 17.01 11.89
C LYS A 5 1.59 15.89 10.91
N GLN A 6 2.87 15.63 10.67
CA GLN A 6 3.35 14.65 9.70
C GLN A 6 4.05 13.50 10.42
N SER A 7 3.87 12.30 9.88
CA SER A 7 4.59 11.09 10.24
C SER A 7 5.27 10.51 9.00
N LEU A 8 6.39 9.83 9.23
CA LEU A 8 7.25 9.23 8.22
C LEU A 8 7.72 7.86 8.74
N SER A 9 7.60 6.83 7.91
CA SER A 9 8.29 5.55 8.06
C SER A 9 9.18 5.34 6.84
N HIS A 10 10.32 4.71 7.07
CA HIS A 10 11.26 4.34 6.03
C HIS A 10 11.82 2.96 6.38
N ASP A 11 11.64 2.01 5.48
CA ASP A 11 11.97 0.61 5.68
C ASP A 11 12.60 0.04 4.42
N GLU A 12 13.40 -1.01 4.59
CA GLU A 12 14.02 -1.75 3.49
C GLU A 12 13.65 -3.23 3.59
N PHE A 13 13.43 -3.89 2.45
CA PHE A 13 13.21 -5.32 2.41
C PHE A 13 13.92 -5.98 1.23
N VAL A 14 14.31 -7.24 1.40
CA VAL A 14 14.83 -8.08 0.32
C VAL A 14 13.79 -9.15 -0.01
N LEU A 15 13.67 -9.47 -1.29
CA LEU A 15 12.82 -10.58 -1.73
C LEU A 15 13.61 -11.88 -1.57
N SER A 16 12.94 -12.95 -1.12
CA SER A 16 13.56 -14.28 -1.13
C SER A 16 13.71 -14.78 -2.58
N LEU A 17 14.63 -15.71 -2.80
CA LEU A 17 14.76 -16.43 -4.08
C LEU A 17 13.42 -17.06 -4.51
N ASP A 18 12.70 -17.63 -3.55
CA ASP A 18 11.40 -18.27 -3.77
C ASP A 18 10.30 -17.26 -4.17
N ALA A 19 10.45 -15.98 -3.81
CA ALA A 19 9.54 -14.92 -4.26
C ALA A 19 9.96 -14.32 -5.61
N CYS A 20 11.27 -14.14 -5.83
CA CYS A 20 11.80 -13.57 -7.08
C CYS A 20 11.48 -14.44 -8.31
N ASN A 21 11.66 -15.75 -8.21
CA ASN A 21 11.50 -16.65 -9.36
C ASN A 21 10.06 -16.63 -9.92
N PRO A 22 8.99 -16.82 -9.11
CA PRO A 22 7.61 -16.72 -9.60
C PRO A 22 7.29 -15.34 -10.18
N LEU A 23 7.79 -14.26 -9.59
CA LEU A 23 7.56 -12.90 -10.09
C LEU A 23 8.21 -12.68 -11.46
N ALA A 24 9.49 -13.04 -11.60
CA ALA A 24 10.22 -12.90 -12.86
C ALA A 24 9.66 -13.81 -13.97
N LEU A 25 9.26 -15.03 -13.63
CA LEU A 25 8.74 -16.02 -14.58
C LEU A 25 7.26 -15.85 -14.93
N SER A 26 6.53 -15.00 -14.19
CA SER A 26 5.10 -14.80 -14.41
C SER A 26 4.75 -13.66 -15.36
N TYR A 27 5.74 -12.96 -15.92
CA TYR A 27 5.51 -11.91 -16.91
C TYR A 27 5.08 -12.51 -18.25
N ASP A 28 3.78 -12.59 -18.45
CA ASP A 28 3.18 -12.95 -19.72
C ASP A 28 2.65 -11.70 -20.42
N TYR A 29 2.94 -11.57 -21.71
CA TYR A 29 2.35 -10.52 -22.53
C TYR A 29 0.86 -10.81 -22.71
N ASP A 30 0.00 -9.87 -22.28
CA ASP A 30 -1.43 -9.92 -22.53
C ASP A 30 -1.76 -9.11 -23.80
N PRO A 31 -2.07 -9.79 -24.92
CA PRO A 31 -2.35 -9.12 -26.19
C PRO A 31 -3.63 -8.29 -26.18
N ASN A 32 -4.55 -8.52 -25.23
CA ASN A 32 -5.83 -7.79 -25.18
C ASN A 32 -5.69 -6.38 -24.66
N ILE A 33 -4.64 -6.12 -23.88
CA ILE A 33 -4.38 -4.81 -23.25
C ILE A 33 -2.99 -4.28 -23.59
N ASP A 34 -2.29 -4.93 -24.53
CA ASP A 34 -0.96 -4.54 -25.03
C ASP A 34 0.03 -4.25 -23.89
N THR A 35 0.07 -5.13 -22.90
CA THR A 35 0.98 -4.98 -21.76
C THR A 35 1.33 -6.33 -21.14
N TYR A 36 2.42 -6.38 -20.39
CA TYR A 36 2.77 -7.58 -19.64
C TYR A 36 1.98 -7.64 -18.33
N LYS A 37 1.33 -8.77 -18.09
CA LYS A 37 0.68 -9.10 -16.82
C LYS A 37 1.50 -10.15 -16.09
N THR A 38 1.69 -9.93 -14.79
CA THR A 38 2.23 -10.95 -13.91
C THR A 38 1.08 -11.80 -13.35
N SER A 39 1.19 -13.13 -13.41
CA SER A 39 0.26 -14.00 -12.67
C SER A 39 0.51 -13.95 -11.16
N ASN A 40 1.71 -13.56 -10.72
CA ASN A 40 2.03 -13.34 -9.32
C ASN A 40 2.22 -11.85 -9.03
N CYS A 41 1.75 -11.38 -7.87
CA CYS A 41 1.94 -10.00 -7.43
C CYS A 41 2.41 -9.90 -5.99
N LEU A 42 3.17 -8.84 -5.72
CA LEU A 42 3.53 -8.38 -4.38
C LEU A 42 2.46 -7.42 -3.90
N ILE A 43 1.76 -7.84 -2.85
CA ILE A 43 0.71 -7.05 -2.22
C ILE A 43 1.24 -6.48 -0.92
N LEU A 44 1.07 -5.18 -0.77
CA LEU A 44 1.27 -4.44 0.45
C LEU A 44 -0.07 -4.25 1.16
N LEU A 45 -0.08 -4.55 2.46
CA LEU A 45 -1.17 -4.24 3.37
C LEU A 45 -0.62 -3.45 4.56
N LEU A 46 -1.28 -2.33 4.88
CA LEU A 46 -0.94 -1.51 6.02
C LEU A 46 -2.01 -1.70 7.10
N VAL A 47 -1.63 -2.32 8.22
CA VAL A 47 -2.56 -2.78 9.24
C VAL A 47 -2.38 -1.96 10.51
N ARG A 48 -3.47 -1.54 11.14
CA ARG A 48 -3.42 -0.96 12.48
C ARG A 48 -3.25 -2.03 13.54
N THR A 49 -2.18 -1.94 14.31
CA THR A 49 -1.86 -2.90 15.39
C THR A 49 -2.35 -2.45 16.76
N ASP A 50 -2.73 -1.18 16.89
CA ASP A 50 -3.28 -0.60 18.11
C ASP A 50 -4.77 -0.95 18.33
N LEU A 51 -5.41 -1.57 17.34
CA LEU A 51 -6.80 -2.02 17.39
C LEU A 51 -6.87 -3.55 17.27
N PRO A 52 -7.76 -4.22 18.01
CA PRO A 52 -7.99 -5.64 17.83
C PRO A 52 -8.56 -5.92 16.42
N PRO A 53 -8.33 -7.13 15.87
CA PRO A 53 -8.98 -7.53 14.64
C PRO A 53 -10.51 -7.49 14.81
N ALA A 54 -11.22 -7.16 13.74
CA ALA A 54 -12.67 -7.21 13.69
C ALA A 54 -13.17 -8.65 13.93
N PRO A 55 -14.47 -8.86 14.25
CA PRO A 55 -15.02 -10.18 14.60
C PRO A 55 -14.83 -11.27 13.54
N ASN A 56 -14.59 -10.89 12.28
CA ASN A 56 -14.27 -11.81 11.18
C ASN A 56 -12.76 -12.19 11.12
N GLY A 57 -11.98 -11.82 12.13
CA GLY A 57 -10.54 -12.06 12.21
C GLY A 57 -9.69 -11.13 11.35
N ARG A 58 -10.28 -10.16 10.64
CA ARG A 58 -9.57 -9.21 9.79
C ARG A 58 -9.36 -7.90 10.53
N TYR A 59 -8.18 -7.31 10.43
CA TYR A 59 -7.99 -5.95 10.90
C TYR A 59 -8.81 -4.98 10.05
N GLU A 60 -9.48 -4.00 10.67
CA GLU A 60 -10.16 -2.96 9.92
C GLU A 60 -9.12 -2.10 9.21
N ASP A 61 -9.12 -2.21 7.88
CA ASP A 61 -8.16 -1.55 7.03
C ASP A 61 -8.50 -0.05 6.95
N ASN A 62 -7.73 0.75 7.68
CA ASN A 62 -7.91 2.18 7.86
C ASN A 62 -6.59 2.87 7.54
N LEU A 63 -6.34 3.06 6.24
CA LEU A 63 -5.18 3.80 5.76
C LEU A 63 -5.15 5.21 6.36
N PRO A 64 -3.97 5.69 6.80
CA PRO A 64 -3.85 7.00 7.39
C PRO A 64 -4.22 8.12 6.42
N ALA A 65 -4.60 9.26 6.99
CA ALA A 65 -5.00 10.41 6.22
C ALA A 65 -3.82 10.97 5.39
N ASN A 66 -4.13 11.46 4.18
CA ASN A 66 -3.17 11.99 3.23
C ASN A 66 -1.97 11.06 2.97
N LEU A 67 -2.19 9.74 3.04
CA LEU A 67 -1.16 8.73 2.81
C LEU A 67 -0.51 8.89 1.43
N ALA A 68 0.82 8.84 1.42
CA ALA A 68 1.65 8.67 0.24
C ALA A 68 2.71 7.59 0.51
N ILE A 69 2.87 6.68 -0.45
CA ILE A 69 3.83 5.58 -0.40
C ILE A 69 4.76 5.73 -1.60
N HIS A 70 6.06 5.57 -1.35
CA HIS A 70 7.09 5.47 -2.37
C HIS A 70 7.77 4.11 -2.26
N VAL A 71 7.97 3.44 -3.38
CA VAL A 71 8.74 2.19 -3.46
C VAL A 71 9.88 2.41 -4.45
N ASN A 72 11.12 2.21 -4.02
CA ASN A 72 12.32 2.49 -4.80
C ASN A 72 12.33 3.90 -5.42
N GLY A 73 11.87 4.90 -4.66
CA GLY A 73 11.76 6.29 -5.11
C GLY A 73 10.55 6.61 -6.01
N HIS A 74 9.76 5.63 -6.42
CA HIS A 74 8.56 5.85 -7.23
C HIS A 74 7.31 6.02 -6.37
N ILE A 75 6.54 7.08 -6.61
CA ILE A 75 5.26 7.30 -5.92
C ILE A 75 4.19 6.31 -6.41
N LEU A 76 3.52 5.64 -5.48
CA LEU A 76 2.40 4.76 -5.80
C LEU A 76 1.15 5.58 -6.15
N THR A 77 0.58 5.31 -7.33
CA THR A 77 -0.62 5.99 -7.85
C THR A 77 -1.88 5.12 -7.79
N ASN A 78 -1.72 3.81 -7.56
CA ASN A 78 -2.80 2.82 -7.48
C ASN A 78 -3.42 2.69 -6.07
N LEU A 79 -3.33 3.73 -5.26
CA LEU A 79 -3.96 3.77 -3.94
C LEU A 79 -5.50 3.75 -4.08
N PRO A 80 -6.24 3.23 -3.08
CA PRO A 80 -7.69 3.22 -3.11
C PRO A 80 -8.29 4.62 -3.29
N ILE A 81 -9.45 4.69 -3.94
CA ILE A 81 -10.12 5.95 -4.20
C ILE A 81 -10.47 6.61 -2.84
N PRO A 82 -10.16 7.91 -2.66
CA PRO A 82 -10.54 8.63 -1.46
C PRO A 82 -12.06 8.63 -1.25
N LYS A 83 -12.49 8.58 0.02
CA LYS A 83 -13.91 8.71 0.38
C LYS A 83 -14.46 10.05 -0.12
N PRO A 84 -15.67 10.10 -0.71
CA PRO A 84 -16.26 11.35 -1.17
C PRO A 84 -16.32 12.40 -0.07
N CYS A 85 -16.02 13.65 -0.41
CA CYS A 85 -16.12 14.76 0.53
C CYS A 85 -16.78 15.98 -0.11
N THR A 86 -17.72 16.58 0.61
CA THR A 86 -18.45 17.80 0.20
C THR A 86 -17.81 19.09 0.71
N ARG A 87 -16.77 19.00 1.56
CA ARG A 87 -16.08 20.17 2.14
C ARG A 87 -14.72 20.35 1.49
N GLN A 88 -14.40 21.58 1.11
CA GLN A 88 -13.08 21.94 0.63
C GLN A 88 -12.03 21.80 1.74
N GLN A 89 -10.79 21.51 1.35
CA GLN A 89 -9.61 21.45 2.23
C GLN A 89 -9.65 20.38 3.35
N LYS A 90 -10.48 19.34 3.22
CA LYS A 90 -10.48 18.21 4.14
C LYS A 90 -9.31 17.25 3.84
N ASP A 91 -8.80 16.62 4.89
CA ASP A 91 -7.84 15.51 4.76
C ASP A 91 -8.40 14.38 3.89
N LEU A 92 -7.55 13.83 3.01
CA LEU A 92 -7.87 12.70 2.15
C LEU A 92 -7.85 11.40 2.95
N ILE A 93 -9.00 10.76 3.09
CA ILE A 93 -9.15 9.48 3.79
C ILE A 93 -9.56 8.43 2.76
N ARG A 94 -8.90 7.27 2.77
CA ARG A 94 -9.16 6.16 1.87
C ARG A 94 -9.80 5.01 2.65
N SER A 95 -10.62 4.21 2.00
CA SER A 95 -10.90 2.87 2.53
C SER A 95 -9.61 2.06 2.47
N GLY A 96 -9.35 1.27 3.48
CA GLY A 96 -8.26 0.32 3.40
C GLY A 96 -8.47 -0.73 2.32
N ARG A 97 -7.36 -1.08 1.68
CA ARG A 97 -7.27 -2.14 0.69
C ARG A 97 -5.82 -2.57 0.58
N GLU A 98 -5.64 -3.81 0.17
CA GLU A 98 -4.44 -4.32 -0.47
C GLU A 98 -3.98 -3.43 -1.63
N ILE A 99 -2.68 -3.11 -1.65
CA ILE A 99 -2.03 -2.25 -2.65
C ILE A 99 -0.99 -3.09 -3.40
N ASP A 100 -1.12 -3.16 -4.72
CA ASP A 100 -0.15 -3.87 -5.54
C ASP A 100 1.12 -3.02 -5.73
N ILE A 101 2.27 -3.53 -5.30
CA ILE A 101 3.57 -2.84 -5.42
C ILE A 101 4.52 -3.52 -6.42
N THR A 102 4.03 -4.54 -7.13
CA THR A 102 4.80 -5.45 -8.00
C THR A 102 5.67 -4.66 -8.98
N SER A 103 5.07 -3.76 -9.76
CA SER A 103 5.76 -3.01 -10.82
C SER A 103 6.78 -1.98 -10.32
N PHE A 104 6.84 -1.74 -9.01
CA PHE A 104 7.76 -0.78 -8.39
C PHE A 104 8.92 -1.46 -7.67
N CYS A 105 8.89 -2.79 -7.55
CA CYS A 105 9.91 -3.56 -6.85
C CYS A 105 10.98 -4.10 -7.81
N MET A 106 12.20 -4.23 -7.31
CA MET A 106 13.29 -4.97 -7.95
C MET A 106 13.18 -6.46 -7.60
N PHE A 107 12.97 -7.30 -8.61
CA PHE A 107 12.89 -8.75 -8.45
C PHE A 107 14.27 -9.40 -8.44
N ASN A 108 15.06 -9.04 -7.45
CA ASN A 108 16.40 -9.58 -7.27
C ASN A 108 16.64 -9.88 -5.79
N PRO A 109 17.06 -11.10 -5.41
CA PRO A 109 17.19 -11.49 -4.01
C PRO A 109 18.37 -10.82 -3.29
N ILE A 110 19.26 -10.16 -4.04
CA ILE A 110 20.44 -9.46 -3.49
C ILE A 110 20.17 -7.96 -3.37
N LEU A 111 19.27 -7.41 -4.19
CA LEU A 111 18.95 -5.98 -4.18
C LEU A 111 17.85 -5.70 -3.15
N LYS A 112 18.08 -4.67 -2.34
CA LYS A 112 17.09 -4.17 -1.39
C LYS A 112 16.07 -3.32 -2.11
N ASN A 113 14.80 -3.51 -1.76
CA ASN A 113 13.73 -2.61 -2.10
C ASN A 113 13.56 -1.60 -0.97
N ASP A 114 13.54 -0.32 -1.32
CA ASP A 114 13.22 0.78 -0.41
C ASP A 114 11.71 1.01 -0.36
N ILE A 115 11.17 1.26 0.83
CA ILE A 115 9.81 1.76 0.99
C ILE A 115 9.76 2.92 1.96
N THR A 116 9.18 4.03 1.48
CA THR A 116 8.98 5.24 2.28
C THR A 116 7.50 5.57 2.34
N ILE A 117 6.96 5.64 3.56
CA ILE A 117 5.54 5.88 3.82
C ILE A 117 5.40 7.19 4.59
N THR A 118 4.57 8.08 4.10
CA THR A 118 4.25 9.33 4.78
C THR A 118 2.75 9.49 4.93
N TRP A 119 2.36 10.08 6.05
CA TRP A 119 0.99 10.49 6.27
C TRP A 119 0.97 11.76 7.09
N ASN A 120 -0.12 12.51 6.97
CA ASN A 120 -0.27 13.74 7.72
C ASN A 120 -1.75 14.05 7.94
N CYS A 121 -2.01 14.80 8.99
CA CYS A 121 -3.31 15.40 9.25
C CYS A 121 -3.14 16.91 9.41
N ARG A 122 -4.19 17.66 9.11
CA ARG A 122 -4.27 19.06 9.52
C ARG A 122 -4.53 19.16 11.03
N GLN A 123 -3.83 20.06 11.70
CA GLN A 123 -3.95 20.25 13.16
C GLN A 123 -5.33 20.75 13.61
N ASP A 124 -6.07 21.42 12.73
CA ASP A 124 -7.46 21.85 12.98
C ASP A 124 -8.46 20.67 13.01
N ASN A 125 -8.00 19.46 12.66
CA ASN A 125 -8.78 18.22 12.69
C ASN A 125 -8.26 17.26 13.78
N ALA A 126 -8.27 17.74 15.03
CA ALA A 126 -7.66 17.05 16.17
C ALA A 126 -8.18 15.60 16.36
N ALA A 127 -9.47 15.35 16.13
CA ALA A 127 -10.04 14.01 16.22
C ALA A 127 -9.45 13.05 15.17
N LEU A 128 -9.27 13.51 13.94
CA LEU A 128 -8.64 12.71 12.88
C LEU A 128 -7.15 12.49 13.15
N CYS A 129 -6.45 13.53 13.62
CA CYS A 129 -5.05 13.41 14.02
C CYS A 129 -4.87 12.37 15.14
N ALA A 130 -5.73 12.40 16.16
CA ALA A 130 -5.71 11.40 17.23
C ALA A 130 -5.98 9.98 16.69
N GLN A 131 -6.87 9.85 15.70
CA GLN A 131 -7.20 8.56 15.11
C GLN A 131 -6.06 7.96 14.28
N TYR A 132 -5.30 8.75 13.50
CA TYR A 132 -4.39 8.21 12.48
C TYR A 132 -2.91 8.56 12.69
N VAL A 133 -2.59 9.72 13.25
CA VAL A 133 -1.17 10.13 13.38
C VAL A 133 -0.50 9.45 14.57
N ASN A 134 -1.26 9.13 15.62
CA ASN A 134 -0.76 8.43 16.79
C ASN A 134 -1.05 6.91 16.75
N ALA A 135 -1.61 6.40 15.65
CA ALA A 135 -1.87 4.98 15.51
C ALA A 135 -0.58 4.22 15.19
N GLU A 136 -0.52 2.98 15.64
CA GLU A 136 0.57 2.06 15.31
C GLU A 136 0.19 1.23 14.09
N TYR A 137 1.12 1.15 13.14
CA TYR A 137 0.93 0.44 11.89
C TYR A 137 1.98 -0.64 11.71
N ALA A 138 1.54 -1.83 11.30
CA ALA A 138 2.40 -2.87 10.75
C ALA A 138 2.30 -2.87 9.23
N LEU A 139 3.45 -3.01 8.58
CA LEU A 139 3.57 -3.19 7.15
C LEU A 139 3.71 -4.67 6.83
N HIS A 140 2.78 -5.20 6.04
CA HIS A 140 2.80 -6.56 5.56
C HIS A 140 3.00 -6.57 4.05
N ILE A 141 4.02 -7.27 3.57
CA ILE A 141 4.22 -7.53 2.15
C ILE A 141 4.17 -9.05 1.96
N PHE A 142 3.33 -9.49 1.04
CA PHE A 142 3.19 -10.91 0.72
C PHE A 142 3.01 -11.14 -0.77
N LEU A 143 3.45 -12.32 -1.22
CA LEU A 143 3.28 -12.80 -2.58
C LEU A 143 1.91 -13.46 -2.71
N THR A 144 1.17 -13.14 -3.78
CA THR A 144 -0.10 -13.79 -4.09
C THR A 144 -0.25 -14.02 -5.60
N GLU A 145 -1.14 -14.94 -5.96
CA GLU A 145 -1.50 -15.22 -7.36
C GLU A 145 -2.73 -14.39 -7.76
N ARG A 146 -2.67 -13.72 -8.91
CA ARG A 146 -3.80 -13.04 -9.52
C ARG A 146 -4.74 -14.07 -10.13
N LEU A 147 -5.94 -14.17 -9.57
CA LEU A 147 -7.01 -14.92 -10.19
C LEU A 147 -7.53 -14.17 -11.43
N THR A 148 -7.09 -14.59 -12.62
CA THR A 148 -7.78 -14.23 -13.86
C THR A 148 -8.99 -15.16 -14.02
N ILE A 149 -10.19 -14.59 -14.09
CA ILE A 149 -11.36 -15.32 -14.60
C ILE A 149 -11.02 -15.68 -16.05
N LYS A 150 -10.67 -16.96 -16.28
CA LYS A 150 -10.65 -17.49 -17.64
C LYS A 150 -12.09 -17.40 -18.13
N GLN A 151 -12.36 -16.52 -19.08
CA GLN A 151 -13.61 -16.61 -19.84
C GLN A 151 -13.58 -17.99 -20.50
N LEU A 152 -14.46 -18.88 -20.04
CA LEU A 152 -14.74 -20.18 -20.65
C LEU A 152 -15.43 -19.97 -22.01
#